data_AF-A0A971XY13-F1
#
_entry.id   AF-A0A971XY13-F1
#
_cell.length_a   1.000
_cell.length_b   1.000
_cell.length_c   1.000
_cell.angle_alpha   90.00
_cell.angle_beta   90.00
_cell.angle_gamma   90.00
#
_symmetry.space_group_name_H-M   'P 1'
#
loop_
_entity.id
_entity.type
_entity.pdbx_description
1 polymer ?
#
loop_
_entity_poly.entity_id
_entity_poly.type
_entity_poly.pdbx_seq_one_letter_code
_entity_poly.pdbx_strand_id
1 'polypeptide(L)'
;MPVAALLLAIGEFGPDFFTAAGNAIIIDFLPLLFAVGVAIGFTDSDGMAAFAAVTGHLVLQAVMSAVNPGMTLASGEFQPNDMSILGGIIVGAYTAALYWRFRNIRFPEFLGFFSGKRFVPIITALVSVVAGVVFGYLWPPVNNVILAAGDWVFSTGGPGALSTGCLTACSFPRGCITSCRACCSTSLAVLTPAARWLPGR
;
A
#
# COMPACT_ATOMS: atom_id res chain seq x y z
N MET A 1 3.82 -9.00 -4.42
CA MET A 1 2.71 -9.70 -5.11
C MET A 1 3.26 -10.35 -6.39
N PRO A 2 3.63 -11.64 -6.38
CA PRO A 2 4.25 -12.30 -7.53
C PRO A 2 3.35 -12.32 -8.77
N VAL A 3 2.03 -12.37 -8.59
CA VAL A 3 1.04 -12.30 -9.69
C VAL A 3 1.11 -10.98 -10.45
N ALA A 4 1.30 -9.87 -9.75
CA ALA A 4 1.30 -8.55 -10.37
C ALA A 4 2.60 -8.30 -11.15
N ALA A 5 3.73 -8.76 -10.61
CA ALA A 5 5.01 -8.77 -11.32
C ALA A 5 4.97 -9.69 -12.55
N LEU A 6 4.32 -10.84 -12.45
CA LEU A 6 4.12 -11.75 -13.58
C LEU A 6 3.25 -11.12 -14.67
N LEU A 7 2.16 -10.45 -14.31
CA LEU A 7 1.27 -9.78 -15.27
C LEU A 7 1.96 -8.62 -15.99
N LEU A 8 2.76 -7.81 -15.29
CA LEU A 8 3.58 -6.77 -15.92
C LEU A 8 4.66 -7.36 -16.84
N ALA A 9 5.33 -8.44 -16.40
CA ALA A 9 6.34 -9.11 -17.22
C ALA A 9 5.76 -9.76 -18.49
N ILE A 10 4.53 -10.30 -18.43
CA ILE A 10 3.82 -10.84 -19.59
C ILE A 10 3.24 -9.71 -20.46
N GLY A 11 2.89 -8.57 -19.85
CA GLY A 11 2.35 -7.41 -20.56
C GLY A 11 3.34 -6.73 -21.50
N GLU A 12 4.65 -6.85 -21.29
CA GLU A 12 5.67 -6.33 -22.22
C GLU A 12 5.79 -7.14 -23.52
N PHE A 13 5.37 -8.41 -23.50
CA PHE A 13 5.34 -9.31 -24.66
C PHE A 13 3.93 -9.53 -25.23
N GLY A 14 2.91 -8.98 -24.56
CA GLY A 14 1.50 -9.22 -24.84
C GLY A 14 0.76 -7.96 -25.27
N PRO A 15 -0.53 -8.11 -25.61
CA PRO A 15 -1.44 -6.97 -25.85
C PRO A 15 -1.67 -6.12 -24.59
N ASP A 16 -1.92 -4.82 -24.79
CA ASP A 16 -1.99 -3.75 -23.76
C ASP A 16 -2.95 -4.00 -22.57
N PHE A 17 -3.88 -4.95 -22.69
CA PHE A 17 -4.81 -5.28 -21.61
C PHE A 17 -4.14 -5.97 -20.41
N PHE A 18 -3.01 -6.66 -20.61
CA PHE A 18 -2.28 -7.30 -19.50
C PHE A 18 -1.56 -6.28 -18.63
N THR A 19 -0.96 -5.27 -19.25
CA THR A 19 -0.33 -4.12 -18.57
C THR A 19 -1.36 -3.29 -17.82
N ALA A 20 -2.53 -3.04 -18.42
CA ALA A 20 -3.64 -2.35 -17.74
C ALA A 20 -4.15 -3.13 -16.52
N ALA A 21 -4.33 -4.46 -16.64
CA ALA A 21 -4.75 -5.30 -15.51
C ALA A 21 -3.70 -5.36 -14.39
N GLY A 22 -2.41 -5.40 -14.75
CA GLY A 22 -1.31 -5.37 -13.79
C GLY A 22 -1.27 -4.06 -12.98
N ASN A 23 -1.40 -2.93 -13.66
CA ASN A 23 -1.41 -1.61 -13.01
C ASN A 23 -2.62 -1.43 -12.11
N ALA A 24 -3.82 -1.86 -12.52
CA ALA A 24 -5.02 -1.74 -11.71
C ALA A 24 -4.90 -2.47 -10.35
N ILE A 25 -4.32 -3.67 -10.34
CA ILE A 25 -4.15 -4.45 -9.10
C ILE A 25 -3.12 -3.79 -8.15
N ILE A 26 -2.02 -3.27 -8.71
CA ILE A 26 -0.89 -2.76 -7.93
C ILE A 26 -1.14 -1.35 -7.42
N ILE A 27 -1.78 -0.52 -8.23
CA ILE A 27 -1.92 0.90 -7.95
C ILE A 27 -3.28 1.16 -7.29
N ASP A 28 -4.36 0.65 -7.87
CA ASP A 28 -5.71 1.02 -7.43
C ASP A 28 -6.22 0.16 -6.26
N PHE A 29 -5.94 -1.15 -6.28
CA PHE A 29 -6.49 -2.10 -5.29
C PHE A 29 -5.54 -2.51 -4.17
N LEU A 30 -4.29 -2.03 -4.19
CA LEU A 30 -3.30 -2.41 -3.18
C LEU A 30 -3.69 -2.02 -1.75
N PRO A 31 -4.22 -0.81 -1.48
CA PRO A 31 -4.70 -0.45 -0.14
C PRO A 31 -5.86 -1.33 0.33
N LEU A 32 -6.78 -1.68 -0.57
CA LEU A 32 -7.93 -2.55 -0.28
C LEU A 32 -7.47 -3.97 0.10
N LEU A 33 -6.51 -4.54 -0.64
CA LEU A 33 -5.94 -5.85 -0.31
C LEU A 33 -5.27 -5.86 1.07
N PHE A 34 -4.58 -4.76 1.41
CA PHE A 34 -3.95 -4.63 2.73
C PHE A 34 -5.00 -4.51 3.84
N ALA A 35 -6.07 -3.74 3.62
CA ALA A 35 -7.18 -3.61 4.56
C ALA A 35 -7.83 -4.97 4.87
N VAL A 36 -8.11 -5.77 3.84
CA VAL A 36 -8.67 -7.10 3.98
C VAL A 36 -7.69 -8.05 4.68
N GLY A 37 -6.41 -8.03 4.30
CA GLY A 37 -5.38 -8.87 4.90
C GLY A 37 -5.20 -8.60 6.39
N VAL A 38 -5.14 -7.33 6.79
CA VAL A 38 -5.05 -6.92 8.20
C VAL A 38 -6.33 -7.32 8.95
N ALA A 39 -7.51 -7.05 8.40
CA ALA A 39 -8.77 -7.40 9.05
C ALA A 39 -8.86 -8.92 9.31
N ILE A 40 -8.68 -9.75 8.28
CA ILE A 40 -8.74 -11.22 8.41
C ILE A 40 -7.67 -11.74 9.39
N GLY A 41 -6.46 -11.19 9.34
CA GLY A 41 -5.35 -11.57 10.21
C GLY A 41 -5.63 -11.34 11.70
N PHE A 42 -6.47 -10.35 12.03
CA PHE A 42 -6.82 -10.01 13.42
C PHE A 42 -8.19 -10.54 13.89
N THR A 43 -9.00 -11.16 13.03
CA THR A 43 -10.40 -11.56 13.35
C THR A 43 -10.67 -13.06 13.20
N ASP A 44 -9.72 -13.92 13.57
CA ASP A 44 -9.86 -15.40 13.55
C ASP A 44 -10.45 -15.96 12.22
N SER A 45 -10.12 -15.34 11.08
CA SER A 45 -10.60 -15.73 9.74
C SER A 45 -12.13 -15.66 9.50
N ASP A 46 -12.86 -14.85 10.26
CA ASP A 46 -14.29 -14.64 10.01
C ASP A 46 -14.55 -13.81 8.73
N GLY A 47 -15.22 -14.39 7.74
CA GLY A 47 -15.50 -13.75 6.44
C GLY A 47 -16.33 -12.45 6.51
N MET A 48 -17.10 -12.25 7.58
CA MET A 48 -17.85 -11.01 7.80
C MET A 48 -16.94 -9.80 8.09
N ALA A 49 -15.76 -10.04 8.69
CA ALA A 49 -14.78 -8.98 8.93
C ALA A 49 -14.12 -8.52 7.62
N ALA A 50 -13.88 -9.45 6.68
CA ALA A 50 -13.38 -9.12 5.35
C ALA A 50 -14.36 -8.21 4.60
N PHE A 51 -15.66 -8.56 4.62
CA PHE A 51 -16.70 -7.75 3.99
C PHE A 51 -16.83 -6.35 4.64
N ALA A 52 -16.70 -6.29 5.98
CA ALA A 52 -16.70 -5.02 6.71
C ALA A 52 -15.49 -4.13 6.35
N ALA A 53 -14.32 -4.73 6.10
CA ALA A 53 -13.12 -4.00 5.70
C ALA A 53 -13.24 -3.44 4.28
N VAL A 54 -13.77 -4.23 3.34
CA VAL A 54 -14.03 -3.78 1.95
C VAL A 54 -15.01 -2.60 1.94
N THR A 55 -16.15 -2.75 2.62
CA THR A 55 -17.15 -1.68 2.69
C THR A 55 -16.61 -0.43 3.37
N GLY A 56 -15.85 -0.57 4.47
CA GLY A 56 -15.18 0.54 5.13
C GLY A 56 -14.18 1.28 4.23
N HIS A 57 -13.39 0.54 3.46
CA HIS A 57 -12.41 1.11 2.53
C HIS A 57 -13.06 1.89 1.39
N LEU A 58 -14.10 1.32 0.76
CA LEU A 58 -14.81 1.97 -0.34
C LEU A 58 -15.48 3.28 0.10
N VAL A 59 -16.09 3.29 1.29
CA VAL A 59 -16.68 4.51 1.85
C VAL A 59 -15.61 5.55 2.18
N LEU A 60 -14.47 5.13 2.72
CA LEU A 60 -13.36 6.03 3.00
C LEU A 60 -12.82 6.69 1.73
N GLN A 61 -12.64 5.92 0.64
CA GLN A 61 -12.23 6.47 -0.66
C GLN A 61 -13.27 7.46 -1.22
N ALA A 62 -14.56 7.13 -1.12
CA ALA A 62 -15.64 8.02 -1.58
C ALA A 62 -15.71 9.33 -0.78
N VAL A 63 -15.40 9.32 0.52
CA VAL A 63 -15.38 10.53 1.34
C VAL A 63 -14.14 11.38 1.06
N MET A 64 -12.98 10.75 0.85
CA MET A 64 -11.75 11.48 0.53
C MET A 64 -11.85 12.23 -0.79
N SER A 65 -12.43 11.61 -1.82
CA SER A 65 -12.66 12.27 -3.11
C SER A 65 -13.65 13.44 -3.01
N ALA A 66 -14.57 13.42 -2.05
CA ALA A 66 -15.50 14.52 -1.79
C ALA A 66 -14.88 15.68 -0.99
N VAL A 67 -13.98 15.39 -0.04
CA VAL A 67 -13.38 16.41 0.85
C VAL A 67 -12.22 17.13 0.18
N ASN A 68 -11.39 16.42 -0.59
CA ASN A 68 -10.34 17.02 -1.42
C ASN A 68 -10.44 16.37 -2.81
N PRO A 69 -10.94 17.07 -3.84
CA PRO A 69 -11.09 16.51 -5.19
C PRO A 69 -9.75 16.29 -5.92
N GLY A 70 -8.69 15.90 -5.22
CA GLY A 70 -7.35 15.73 -5.78
C GLY A 70 -6.66 17.05 -6.09
N MET A 71 -5.33 17.04 -6.10
CA MET A 71 -4.56 18.11 -6.72
C MET A 71 -4.33 17.69 -8.17
N THR A 72 -4.74 18.51 -9.13
CA THR A 72 -4.35 18.30 -10.53
C THR A 72 -2.86 18.58 -10.66
N LEU A 73 -2.08 17.52 -10.84
CA LEU A 73 -0.65 17.64 -11.09
C LEU A 73 -0.46 18.29 -12.48
N ALA A 74 0.63 19.04 -12.68
CA ALA A 74 0.93 19.72 -13.95
C ALA A 74 1.03 18.78 -15.18
N SER A 75 1.03 17.46 -14.95
CA SER A 75 0.96 16.39 -15.96
C SER A 75 -0.45 16.08 -16.47
N GLY A 76 -1.51 16.71 -15.94
CA GLY A 76 -2.90 16.42 -16.33
C GLY A 76 -3.49 15.14 -15.72
N GLU A 77 -2.73 14.43 -14.89
CA GLU A 77 -3.16 13.21 -14.21
C GLU A 77 -3.95 13.57 -12.94
N PHE A 78 -5.19 13.07 -12.83
CA PHE A 78 -5.97 13.16 -11.60
C PHE A 78 -5.41 12.15 -10.59
N GLN A 79 -4.58 12.60 -9.66
CA GLN A 79 -4.18 11.77 -8.52
C GLN A 79 -5.17 12.02 -7.39
N PRO A 80 -6.07 11.06 -7.09
CA PRO A 80 -6.84 11.14 -5.88
C PRO A 80 -5.85 11.16 -4.71
N ASN A 81 -6.22 11.83 -3.62
CA ASN A 81 -5.39 11.89 -2.42
C ASN A 81 -5.49 10.55 -1.68
N ASP A 82 -5.09 9.47 -2.36
CA ASP A 82 -5.24 8.11 -1.90
C ASP A 82 -4.18 7.87 -0.85
N MET A 83 -4.67 7.64 0.37
CA MET A 83 -3.86 7.01 1.39
C MET A 83 -3.50 5.64 0.84
N SER A 84 -2.25 5.49 0.40
CA SER A 84 -1.68 4.27 -0.17
C SER A 84 -1.81 3.10 0.84
N ILE A 85 -0.79 2.28 1.01
CA ILE A 85 -0.86 1.12 1.92
C ILE A 85 -1.24 1.53 3.36
N LEU A 86 -0.86 2.74 3.79
CA LEU A 86 -1.20 3.29 5.10
C LEU A 86 -2.71 3.42 5.33
N GLY A 87 -3.47 3.87 4.32
CA GLY A 87 -4.93 3.95 4.42
C GLY A 87 -5.55 2.58 4.61
N GLY A 88 -5.05 1.60 3.86
CA GLY A 88 -5.46 0.20 3.99
C GLY A 88 -5.21 -0.37 5.39
N ILE A 89 -4.01 -0.14 5.95
CA ILE A 89 -3.64 -0.60 7.31
C ILE A 89 -4.59 -0.03 8.36
N ILE A 90 -4.82 1.28 8.31
CA ILE A 90 -5.67 1.98 9.28
C ILE A 90 -7.10 1.44 9.19
N VAL A 91 -7.60 1.25 7.96
CA VAL A 91 -8.94 0.67 7.72
C VAL A 91 -9.07 -0.73 8.29
N GLY A 92 -8.10 -1.60 8.02
CA GLY A 92 -8.07 -2.94 8.59
C GLY A 92 -8.01 -2.93 10.12
N ALA A 93 -7.19 -2.06 10.70
CA ALA A 93 -6.99 -1.96 12.14
C ALA A 93 -8.25 -1.52 12.89
N TYR A 94 -8.92 -0.43 12.45
CA TYR A 94 -10.17 -0.03 13.11
C TYR A 94 -11.28 -1.04 12.86
N THR A 95 -11.37 -1.64 11.67
CA THR A 95 -12.38 -2.66 11.36
C THR A 95 -12.24 -3.86 12.28
N ALA A 96 -11.01 -4.32 12.51
CA ALA A 96 -10.73 -5.38 13.48
C ALA A 96 -11.11 -4.98 14.91
N ALA A 97 -10.79 -3.75 15.34
CA ALA A 97 -11.18 -3.25 16.66
C ALA A 97 -12.71 -3.21 16.85
N LEU A 98 -13.46 -2.76 15.83
CA LEU A 98 -14.92 -2.79 15.82
C LEU A 98 -15.46 -4.21 15.85
N TYR A 99 -14.82 -5.14 15.14
CA TYR A 99 -15.20 -6.55 15.14
C TYR A 99 -15.15 -7.16 16.55
N TRP A 100 -14.05 -6.95 17.29
CA TRP A 100 -13.93 -7.42 18.67
C TRP A 100 -14.98 -6.82 19.60
N ARG A 101 -15.36 -5.55 19.38
CA ARG A 101 -16.32 -4.84 20.24
C ARG A 101 -17.77 -5.19 19.98
N PHE A 102 -18.16 -5.38 18.71
CA PHE A 102 -19.57 -5.48 18.29
C PHE A 102 -20.03 -6.91 17.93
N ARG A 103 -19.13 -7.91 17.91
CA ARG A 103 -19.49 -9.30 17.52
C ARG A 103 -20.52 -10.01 18.41
N ASN A 104 -20.62 -9.64 19.70
CA ASN A 104 -21.45 -10.35 20.69
C ASN A 104 -22.67 -9.56 21.19
N ILE A 105 -22.99 -8.41 20.56
CA ILE A 105 -24.09 -7.58 21.03
C ILE A 105 -25.41 -8.12 20.48
N ARG A 106 -26.37 -8.40 21.39
CA ARG A 106 -27.74 -8.81 21.06
C ARG A 106 -28.68 -7.62 21.25
N PHE A 107 -29.45 -7.30 20.22
CA PHE A 107 -30.45 -6.23 20.25
C PHE A 107 -31.88 -6.79 20.45
N PRO A 108 -32.79 -6.01 21.08
CA PRO A 108 -34.18 -6.42 21.33
C PRO A 108 -34.98 -6.67 20.03
N GLU A 109 -36.08 -7.42 20.15
CA GLU A 109 -36.74 -8.22 19.10
C GLU A 109 -37.04 -7.50 17.76
N PHE A 110 -37.16 -6.17 17.74
CA PHE A 110 -37.41 -5.36 16.54
C PHE A 110 -36.16 -5.05 15.68
N LEU A 111 -34.95 -5.10 16.25
CA LEU A 111 -33.66 -4.95 15.53
C LEU A 111 -32.91 -6.29 15.38
N GLY A 112 -33.57 -7.41 15.69
CA GLY A 112 -32.98 -8.75 15.73
C GLY A 112 -32.36 -9.21 14.41
N PHE A 113 -32.77 -8.66 13.26
CA PHE A 113 -32.21 -8.95 11.94
C PHE A 113 -30.75 -8.50 11.77
N PHE A 114 -30.31 -7.49 12.52
CA PHE A 114 -28.92 -7.03 12.56
C PHE A 114 -28.14 -7.59 13.74
N SER A 115 -28.72 -8.49 14.54
CA SER A 115 -28.06 -9.07 15.70
C SER A 115 -26.85 -9.93 15.30
N GLY A 116 -25.77 -9.85 16.07
CA GLY A 116 -24.54 -10.62 15.86
C GLY A 116 -23.62 -10.08 14.76
N LYS A 117 -22.95 -10.98 14.03
CA LYS A 117 -21.81 -10.65 13.13
C LYS A 117 -22.18 -9.80 11.90
N ARG A 118 -23.47 -9.64 11.58
CA ARG A 118 -23.96 -8.83 10.44
C ARG A 118 -24.07 -7.34 10.75
N PHE A 119 -23.99 -6.95 12.02
CA PHE A 119 -23.97 -5.55 12.42
C PHE A 119 -22.65 -4.86 12.05
N VAL A 120 -21.56 -5.63 12.00
CA VAL A 120 -20.20 -5.09 11.87
C VAL A 120 -20.05 -4.23 10.61
N PRO A 121 -20.46 -4.67 9.39
CA PRO A 121 -20.36 -3.86 8.19
C PRO A 121 -21.10 -2.51 8.25
N ILE A 122 -22.20 -2.45 8.99
CA ILE A 122 -23.05 -1.25 9.08
C ILE A 122 -22.35 -0.18 9.94
N ILE A 123 -21.81 -0.58 11.08
CA ILE A 123 -21.06 0.35 11.95
C ILE A 123 -19.76 0.78 11.27
N THR A 124 -19.07 -0.15 10.61
CA THR A 124 -17.80 0.19 9.94
C THR A 124 -18.01 1.20 8.82
N ALA A 125 -19.15 1.16 8.11
CA ALA A 125 -19.51 2.19 7.14
C ALA A 125 -19.78 3.57 7.80
N LEU A 126 -20.44 3.60 8.96
CA LEU A 126 -20.66 4.87 9.68
C LEU A 126 -19.35 5.44 10.25
N VAL A 127 -18.51 4.58 10.83
CA VAL A 127 -17.21 4.99 11.37
C VAL A 127 -16.26 5.39 10.25
N SER A 128 -16.30 4.75 9.08
CA SER A 128 -15.46 5.13 7.94
C SER A 128 -15.83 6.49 7.36
N VAL A 129 -17.08 6.94 7.45
CA VAL A 129 -17.45 8.32 7.10
C VAL A 129 -16.77 9.31 8.03
N VAL A 130 -16.88 9.11 9.34
CA VAL A 130 -16.28 10.01 10.33
C VAL A 130 -14.75 9.98 10.22
N ALA A 131 -14.17 8.79 10.12
CA ALA A 131 -12.74 8.62 9.92
C ALA A 131 -12.27 9.28 8.61
N GLY A 132 -13.01 9.10 7.51
CA GLY A 132 -12.70 9.70 6.20
C GLY A 132 -12.66 11.22 6.25
N VAL A 133 -13.56 11.87 6.99
CA VAL A 133 -13.52 13.33 7.18
C VAL A 133 -12.29 13.75 7.99
N VAL A 134 -12.00 13.07 9.10
CA VAL A 134 -10.82 13.37 9.94
C VAL A 134 -9.53 13.19 9.15
N PHE A 135 -9.39 12.06 8.47
CA PHE A 135 -8.24 11.73 7.65
C PHE A 135 -8.13 12.64 6.42
N GLY A 136 -9.24 13.09 5.84
CA GLY A 136 -9.24 14.05 4.74
C GLY A 136 -8.57 15.39 5.10
N TYR A 137 -8.73 15.86 6.34
CA TYR A 137 -8.02 17.05 6.84
C TYR A 137 -6.59 16.75 7.30
N LEU A 138 -6.33 15.56 7.82
CA LEU A 138 -5.03 15.18 8.37
C LEU A 138 -4.00 14.78 7.29
N TRP A 139 -4.43 14.41 6.09
CA TRP A 139 -3.54 13.88 5.06
C TRP A 139 -2.67 14.89 4.29
N PRO A 140 -3.17 16.08 3.89
CA PRO A 140 -2.35 17.06 3.19
C PRO A 140 -0.99 17.37 3.86
N PRO A 141 -0.89 17.55 5.19
CA PRO A 141 0.41 17.77 5.83
C PRO A 141 1.31 16.53 5.77
N VAL A 142 0.75 15.31 5.87
CA VAL A 142 1.52 14.06 5.77
C VAL A 142 2.11 13.90 4.36
N ASN A 143 1.31 14.20 3.33
CA ASN A 143 1.78 14.12 1.95
C ASN A 143 2.95 15.08 1.69
N ASN A 144 2.88 16.31 2.21
CA ASN A 144 3.97 17.29 2.06
C ASN A 144 5.28 16.84 2.73
N VAL A 145 5.19 16.17 3.89
CA VAL A 145 6.37 15.61 4.56
C VAL A 145 7.00 14.50 3.73
N ILE A 146 6.19 13.63 3.12
CA ILE A 146 6.68 12.53 2.27
C ILE A 146 7.36 13.07 1.02
N LEU A 147 6.77 14.07 0.35
CA LEU A 147 7.36 14.70 -0.83
C LEU A 147 8.71 15.35 -0.49
N ALA A 148 8.79 16.08 0.63
CA ALA A 148 10.05 16.68 1.08
C ALA A 148 11.12 15.62 1.44
N ALA A 149 10.71 14.50 2.03
CA ALA A 149 11.61 13.37 2.30
C ALA A 149 12.08 12.69 1.00
N GLY A 150 11.20 12.58 -0.01
CA GLY A 150 11.52 12.06 -1.33
C GLY A 150 12.58 12.91 -2.02
N ASP A 151 12.38 14.22 -2.08
CA ASP A 151 13.33 15.16 -2.66
C ASP A 151 14.70 15.10 -1.97
N TRP A 152 14.70 14.94 -0.64
CA TRP A 152 15.94 14.76 0.13
C TRP A 152 16.70 13.48 -0.26
N VAL A 153 16.00 12.35 -0.43
CA VAL A 153 16.61 11.08 -0.86
C VAL A 153 17.15 11.18 -2.29
N PHE A 154 16.38 11.73 -3.23
CA PHE A 154 16.82 11.88 -4.62
C PHE A 154 18.00 12.86 -4.76
N SER A 155 18.08 13.88 -3.90
CA SER A 155 19.24 14.78 -3.85
C SER A 155 20.52 14.10 -3.35
N THR A 156 20.43 12.95 -2.66
CA THR A 156 21.56 12.21 -2.10
C THR A 156 22.09 11.11 -3.04
N GLY A 157 21.39 10.79 -4.14
CA GLY A 157 21.90 10.09 -5.32
C GLY A 157 22.49 8.68 -5.12
N GLY A 158 23.81 8.57 -4.97
CA GLY A 158 24.59 7.33 -5.06
C GLY A 158 24.81 6.54 -3.74
N PRO A 159 25.19 7.17 -2.62
CA PRO A 159 25.47 6.43 -1.37
C PRO A 159 24.26 5.80 -0.67
N GLY A 160 23.03 6.29 -0.89
CA GLY A 160 21.82 5.78 -0.22
C GLY A 160 21.28 4.45 -0.77
N ALA A 161 21.45 4.19 -2.07
CA ALA A 161 21.08 2.91 -2.68
C ALA A 161 22.00 1.77 -2.18
N LEU A 162 23.27 2.09 -1.93
CA LEU A 162 24.28 1.16 -1.43
C LEU A 162 24.03 0.76 0.04
N SER A 163 23.67 1.72 0.90
CA SER A 163 23.36 1.41 2.31
C SER A 163 22.14 0.51 2.43
N THR A 164 21.10 0.75 1.63
CA THR A 164 19.84 0.00 1.72
C THR A 164 19.99 -1.44 1.19
N GLY A 165 20.78 -1.63 0.14
CA GLY A 165 21.14 -2.97 -0.36
C GLY A 165 21.97 -3.78 0.63
N CYS A 166 22.95 -3.15 1.29
CA CYS A 166 23.76 -3.80 2.31
C CYS A 166 22.96 -4.15 3.58
N LEU A 167 22.11 -3.24 4.06
CA LEU A 167 21.30 -3.51 5.26
C LEU A 167 20.30 -4.65 5.04
N THR A 168 19.69 -4.73 3.86
CA THR A 168 18.73 -5.79 3.54
C THR A 168 19.41 -7.15 3.36
N ALA A 169 20.66 -7.18 2.87
CA ALA A 169 21.44 -8.41 2.80
C ALA A 169 21.89 -8.92 4.19
N CYS A 170 22.09 -8.01 5.16
CA CYS A 170 22.52 -8.37 6.51
C CYS A 170 21.40 -8.96 7.39
N SER A 171 20.13 -8.72 7.09
CA SER A 171 19.00 -9.21 7.91
C SER A 171 18.61 -10.67 7.64
N PHE A 172 19.20 -11.33 6.62
CA PHE A 172 18.98 -12.76 6.34
C PHE A 172 20.16 -13.63 6.85
N PRO A 173 19.94 -14.53 7.83
CA PRO A 173 21.02 -15.15 8.61
C PRO A 173 21.90 -16.20 7.89
N ARG A 174 21.65 -16.55 6.62
CA ARG A 174 22.38 -17.62 5.90
C ARG A 174 23.28 -17.16 4.74
N GLY A 175 23.45 -15.85 4.50
CA GLY A 175 24.13 -15.31 3.31
C GLY A 175 25.39 -14.46 3.53
N CYS A 176 25.94 -14.38 4.74
CA CYS A 176 26.97 -13.39 5.09
C CYS A 176 28.33 -13.53 4.37
N ILE A 177 28.77 -14.73 3.94
CA ILE A 177 30.15 -14.92 3.43
C ILE A 177 30.28 -14.75 1.91
N THR A 178 29.26 -15.10 1.12
CA THR A 178 29.33 -15.05 -0.35
C THR A 178 28.88 -13.70 -0.91
N SER A 179 27.93 -13.01 -0.28
CA SER A 179 27.38 -11.74 -0.79
C SER A 179 28.32 -10.53 -0.58
N CYS A 180 29.08 -10.52 0.53
CA CYS A 180 29.99 -9.42 0.85
C CYS A 180 31.14 -9.28 -0.17
N ARG A 181 31.59 -10.40 -0.76
CA ARG A 181 32.63 -10.42 -1.81
C ARG A 181 32.11 -9.92 -3.17
N ALA A 182 30.83 -10.12 -3.46
CA ALA A 182 30.19 -9.63 -4.68
C ALA A 182 29.94 -8.12 -4.64
N CYS A 183 29.54 -7.57 -3.47
CA CYS A 183 29.35 -6.13 -3.27
C CYS A 183 30.68 -5.35 -3.38
N CYS A 184 31.79 -5.92 -2.90
CA CYS A 184 33.12 -5.32 -3.09
C CYS A 184 33.61 -5.41 -4.55
N SER A 185 33.22 -6.46 -5.29
CA SER A 185 33.54 -6.65 -6.71
C SER A 185 32.78 -5.70 -7.66
N THR A 186 31.50 -5.42 -7.37
CA THR A 186 30.69 -4.51 -8.22
C THR A 186 31.05 -3.03 -8.05
N SER A 187 31.73 -2.67 -6.95
CA SER A 187 32.34 -1.35 -6.77
C SER A 187 33.41 -1.04 -7.84
N LEU A 188 34.12 -2.06 -8.35
CA LEU A 188 35.09 -1.89 -9.45
C LEU A 188 34.41 -1.74 -10.83
N ALA A 189 33.18 -2.23 -10.99
CA ALA A 189 32.46 -2.18 -12.26
C ALA A 189 31.70 -0.85 -12.47
N VAL A 190 31.21 -0.23 -11.39
CA VAL A 190 30.49 1.06 -11.45
C VAL A 190 31.44 2.26 -11.51
N LEU A 191 32.70 2.12 -11.09
CA LEU A 191 33.75 3.12 -11.33
C LEU A 191 34.41 3.00 -12.71
N THR A 192 34.03 2.01 -13.53
CA THR A 192 34.53 1.84 -14.91
C THR A 192 33.48 2.04 -16.03
N PRO A 193 32.61 3.06 -16.03
CA PRO A 193 31.91 3.43 -17.26
C PRO A 193 32.83 4.14 -18.27
N ALA A 194 34.05 4.54 -17.87
CA ALA A 194 34.94 5.35 -18.71
C ALA A 194 36.00 4.57 -19.52
N ALA A 195 36.22 3.26 -19.28
CA ALA A 195 37.35 2.55 -19.87
C ALA A 195 36.99 1.56 -21.01
N ARG A 196 35.70 1.40 -21.35
CA ARG A 196 35.25 0.42 -22.37
C ARG A 196 35.11 1.00 -23.80
N TRP A 197 35.64 2.21 -24.05
CA TRP A 197 35.53 2.92 -25.34
C TRP A 197 36.87 3.27 -26.03
N LEU A 198 37.95 2.52 -25.81
CA LEU A 198 39.14 2.63 -26.68
C LEU A 198 39.34 1.33 -27.49
N PRO A 199 39.05 1.35 -28.81
CA PRO A 199 39.36 0.23 -29.67
C PRO A 199 40.85 0.24 -30.05
N GLY A 200 41.48 -0.93 -29.94
CA GLY A 200 42.72 -1.25 -30.66
C GLY A 200 44.02 -0.83 -29.97
N ARG A 201 44.70 -1.81 -29.36
CA ARG A 201 45.96 -2.40 -29.85
C ARG A 201 46.35 -3.59 -28.99
#